data_AF-A0A2E0EMK6-F1
#
_entry.id   AF-A0A2E0EMK6-F1
#
_cell.length_a   1.000
_cell.length_b   1.000
_cell.length_c   1.000
_cell.angle_alpha   90.00
_cell.angle_beta   90.00
_cell.angle_gamma   90.00
#
_symmetry.space_group_name_H-M   'P 1'
#
loop_
_entity.id
_entity.type
_entity.pdbx_description
1 polymer ?
#
loop_
_entity_poly.entity_id
_entity_poly.type
_entity_poly.pdbx_seq_one_letter_code
_entity_poly.pdbx_strand_id
1 'polypeptide(L)'
;MIDWLFNTQEFMPHGYCFLWFPHILWLHIIGDSIIAAAYFSIPAVLLYLTWRRHVPFRWLFIMFAIFITLCGVTHVLGMITLWYPIYYFEGIVKVITAVVSIITAFLLFPVFGKLTLLMEQIKERDEETEMQTIPPEQPKP
;
A
#
# COMPACT_ATOMS: atom_id res chain seq x y z
N MET A 1 29.91 -0.62 15.07
CA MET A 1 28.89 -1.59 15.59
C MET A 1 27.69 -1.75 14.64
N ILE A 2 27.43 -0.82 13.71
CA ILE A 2 26.36 -0.93 12.68
C ILE A 2 26.94 -1.41 11.34
N ASP A 3 28.27 -1.54 11.23
CA ASP A 3 29.00 -1.73 9.98
C ASP A 3 28.63 -3.04 9.25
N TRP A 4 28.10 -4.05 9.97
CA TRP A 4 27.60 -5.29 9.38
C TRP A 4 26.35 -5.09 8.50
N LEU A 5 25.51 -4.09 8.78
CA LEU A 5 24.32 -3.79 7.97
C LEU A 5 24.66 -3.33 6.55
N PHE A 6 25.82 -2.70 6.40
CA PHE A 6 26.33 -2.18 5.13
C PHE A 6 27.54 -2.95 4.63
N ASN A 7 27.82 -4.13 5.20
CA ASN A 7 28.98 -4.91 4.79
C ASN A 7 28.74 -5.55 3.42
N THR A 8 29.44 -5.05 2.40
CA THR A 8 29.37 -5.50 1.02
C THR A 8 30.55 -6.39 0.62
N GLN A 9 31.49 -6.69 1.53
CA GLN A 9 32.79 -7.27 1.17
C GLN A 9 32.76 -8.77 0.84
N GLU A 10 31.71 -9.49 1.26
CA GLU A 10 31.58 -10.94 1.04
C GLU A 10 30.57 -11.31 -0.05
N PHE A 11 29.82 -10.35 -0.61
CA PHE A 11 28.73 -10.62 -1.52
C PHE A 11 28.95 -10.02 -2.92
N MET A 12 28.55 -10.75 -3.96
CA MET A 12 28.51 -10.21 -5.32
C MET A 12 27.26 -9.32 -5.49
N PRO A 13 27.37 -8.15 -6.16
CA PRO A 13 26.21 -7.35 -6.56
C PRO A 13 25.31 -8.15 -7.51
N HIS A 14 23.99 -7.90 -7.47
CA HIS A 14 23.04 -8.59 -8.35
C HIS A 14 23.38 -8.40 -9.85
N GLY A 15 24.00 -7.29 -10.23
CA GLY A 15 24.50 -7.06 -11.59
C GLY A 15 25.48 -8.13 -12.09
N TYR A 16 26.26 -8.75 -11.19
CA TYR A 16 27.20 -9.82 -11.53
C TYR A 16 26.48 -11.14 -11.83
N CYS A 17 25.38 -11.43 -11.12
CA CYS A 17 24.50 -12.57 -11.40
C CYS A 17 23.74 -12.41 -12.73
N PHE A 18 23.45 -11.17 -13.15
CA PHE A 18 22.87 -10.86 -14.46
C PHE A 18 23.90 -10.80 -15.60
N LEU A 19 25.16 -11.19 -15.35
CA LEU A 19 26.26 -11.12 -16.33
C LEU A 19 26.45 -9.72 -16.95
N TRP A 20 25.96 -8.67 -16.29
CA TRP A 20 25.90 -7.32 -16.84
C TRP A 20 25.21 -7.22 -18.22
N PHE A 21 24.29 -8.13 -18.55
CA PHE A 21 23.48 -7.98 -19.76
C PHE A 21 22.65 -6.70 -19.65
N PRO A 22 22.93 -5.67 -20.48
CA PRO A 22 22.35 -4.34 -20.28
C PRO A 22 20.82 -4.36 -20.41
N HIS A 23 20.27 -5.30 -21.18
CA HIS A 23 18.84 -5.41 -21.41
C HIS A 23 18.05 -5.79 -20.14
N ILE A 24 18.55 -6.74 -19.34
CA ILE A 24 17.89 -7.18 -18.10
C ILE A 24 18.07 -6.12 -17.01
N LEU A 25 19.26 -5.51 -16.95
CA LEU A 25 19.57 -4.44 -16.01
C LEU A 25 18.66 -3.21 -16.21
N TRP A 26 18.46 -2.77 -17.46
CA TRP A 26 17.54 -1.68 -17.80
C TRP A 26 16.08 -2.03 -17.46
N LEU A 27 15.66 -3.29 -17.66
CA LEU A 27 14.31 -3.73 -17.30
C LEU A 27 14.05 -3.57 -15.80
N HIS A 28 14.98 -4.03 -14.97
CA HIS A 28 14.87 -3.90 -13.51
C HIS A 28 14.93 -2.45 -13.07
N ILE A 29 15.86 -1.64 -13.60
CA ILE A 29 15.98 -0.23 -13.23
C ILE A 29 14.71 0.56 -13.59
N ILE A 30 14.21 0.41 -14.82
CA ILE A 30 13.02 1.12 -15.28
C ILE A 30 11.79 0.62 -14.51
N GLY A 31 11.64 -0.69 -14.37
CA GLY A 31 10.53 -1.31 -13.64
C GLY A 31 10.48 -0.84 -12.19
N ASP A 32 11.58 -0.99 -11.45
CA ASP A 32 11.66 -0.60 -10.04
C ASP A 32 11.51 0.92 -9.87
N SER A 33 12.00 1.74 -10.81
CA SER A 33 11.81 3.20 -10.79
C SER A 33 10.35 3.60 -10.97
N ILE A 34 9.64 2.99 -11.93
CA ILE A 34 8.21 3.26 -12.18
C ILE A 34 7.38 2.81 -10.98
N ILE A 35 7.67 1.62 -10.44
CA ILE A 35 6.96 1.10 -9.26
C ILE A 35 7.22 1.99 -8.05
N ALA A 36 8.47 2.38 -7.79
CA ALA A 36 8.81 3.29 -6.69
C ALA A 36 8.06 4.62 -6.84
N ALA A 37 8.06 5.23 -8.02
CA ALA A 37 7.33 6.47 -8.27
C ALA A 37 5.82 6.33 -7.99
N ALA A 38 5.20 5.24 -8.46
CA ALA A 38 3.81 4.95 -8.16
C ALA A 38 3.56 4.75 -6.65
N TYR A 39 4.45 4.02 -5.98
CA TYR A 39 4.33 3.68 -4.56
C TYR A 39 4.64 4.86 -3.63
N PHE A 40 5.28 5.94 -4.09
CA PHE A 40 5.33 7.21 -3.36
C PHE A 40 4.15 8.12 -3.68
N SER A 41 3.64 8.09 -4.92
CA SER A 41 2.52 8.94 -5.35
C SER A 41 1.19 8.54 -4.71
N ILE A 42 0.86 7.23 -4.67
CA ILE A 42 -0.38 6.71 -4.07
C ILE A 42 -0.55 7.13 -2.59
N PRO A 43 0.43 6.87 -1.69
CA PRO A 43 0.30 7.28 -0.30
C PRO A 43 0.26 8.79 -0.12
N ALA A 44 0.94 9.58 -0.97
CA ALA A 44 0.88 11.04 -0.91
C ALA A 44 -0.55 11.57 -1.14
N VAL A 45 -1.25 11.04 -2.16
CA VAL A 45 -2.65 11.38 -2.44
C VAL A 45 -3.57 10.91 -1.31
N LEU A 46 -3.37 9.70 -0.82
CA LEU A 46 -4.14 9.13 0.30
C LEU A 46 -4.01 9.97 1.58
N LEU A 47 -2.79 10.34 1.95
CA LEU A 47 -2.52 11.18 3.13
C LEU A 47 -3.14 12.57 2.95
N TYR A 48 -2.99 13.18 1.77
CA TYR A 48 -3.63 14.46 1.47
C TYR A 48 -5.16 14.42 1.64
N LEU A 49 -5.81 13.35 1.17
CA LEU A 49 -7.25 13.17 1.32
C LEU A 49 -7.66 13.01 2.79
N THR A 50 -6.93 12.21 3.55
CA THR A 50 -7.21 11.98 4.99
C THR A 50 -6.94 13.22 5.86
N TRP A 51 -6.09 14.13 5.39
CA TRP A 51 -5.86 15.43 6.02
C TRP A 51 -6.99 16.41 5.70
N ARG A 52 -7.42 16.47 4.44
CA ARG A 52 -8.45 17.40 3.97
C ARG A 52 -9.87 17.02 4.39
N ARG A 53 -10.18 15.73 4.58
CA ARG A 53 -11.52 15.23 4.89
C ARG A 53 -11.51 14.38 6.15
N HIS A 54 -12.57 14.49 6.96
CA HIS A 54 -12.82 13.57 8.08
C HIS A 54 -13.30 12.22 7.53
N VAL A 55 -12.36 11.38 7.09
CA VAL A 55 -12.66 10.03 6.63
C VAL A 55 -12.84 9.09 7.84
N PRO A 56 -13.83 8.19 7.84
CA PRO A 56 -13.89 7.13 8.82
C PRO A 56 -12.66 6.22 8.66
N PHE A 57 -12.14 5.66 9.76
CA PHE A 57 -10.96 4.78 9.75
C PHE A 57 -9.65 5.42 9.25
N ARG A 58 -9.37 6.71 9.55
CA ARG A 58 -8.10 7.41 9.21
C ARG A 58 -6.84 6.58 9.47
N TRP A 59 -6.82 5.86 10.59
CA TRP A 59 -5.68 5.01 10.97
C TRP A 59 -5.39 3.91 9.95
N LEU A 60 -6.43 3.30 9.34
CA LEU A 60 -6.25 2.28 8.31
C LEU A 60 -5.56 2.87 7.06
N PHE A 61 -5.97 4.06 6.64
CA PHE A 61 -5.35 4.74 5.50
C PHE A 61 -3.88 5.10 5.78
N ILE A 62 -3.54 5.49 7.00
CA ILE A 62 -2.16 5.77 7.41
C ILE A 62 -1.33 4.48 7.41
N MET A 63 -1.85 3.38 7.97
CA MET A 63 -1.18 2.07 7.97
C MET A 63 -0.95 1.58 6.53
N PHE A 64 -1.95 1.71 5.67
CA PHE A 64 -1.85 1.34 4.26
C PHE A 64 -0.84 2.22 3.51
N ALA A 65 -0.81 3.52 3.80
CA ALA A 65 0.19 4.43 3.23
C ALA A 65 1.62 4.06 3.66
N ILE A 66 1.82 3.74 4.94
CA ILE A 66 3.11 3.25 5.47
C ILE A 66 3.51 1.95 4.77
N PHE A 67 2.60 0.99 4.67
CA PHE A 67 2.83 -0.28 3.99
C PHE A 67 3.28 -0.09 2.53
N ILE A 68 2.56 0.72 1.74
CA ILE A 68 2.92 0.99 0.34
C ILE A 68 4.27 1.70 0.24
N THR A 69 4.53 2.67 1.13
CA THR A 69 5.81 3.39 1.17
C THR A 69 6.96 2.42 1.46
N LEU A 70 6.80 1.50 2.41
CA LEU A 70 7.78 0.47 2.73
C LEU A 70 8.06 -0.46 1.54
N CYS A 71 7.02 -0.87 0.80
CA CYS A 71 7.20 -1.61 -0.44
C CYS A 71 8.00 -0.79 -1.48
N GLY A 72 7.72 0.51 -1.60
CA GLY A 72 8.48 1.40 -2.51
C GLY A 72 9.96 1.46 -2.14
N VAL A 73 10.27 1.53 -0.85
CA VAL A 73 11.65 1.48 -0.35
C VAL A 73 12.33 0.16 -0.72
N THR A 74 11.63 -0.99 -0.67
CA THR A 74 12.22 -2.27 -1.10
C THR A 74 12.59 -2.30 -2.59
N HIS A 75 11.83 -1.62 -3.46
CA HIS A 75 12.18 -1.49 -4.88
C HIS A 75 13.39 -0.58 -5.11
N VAL A 76 13.47 0.54 -4.38
CA VAL A 76 14.65 1.42 -4.41
C VAL A 76 15.90 0.69 -3.91
N LEU A 77 15.76 -0.11 -2.86
CA LEU A 77 16.85 -0.94 -2.35
C LEU A 77 17.26 -2.03 -3.34
N GLY A 78 16.30 -2.70 -4.00
CA GLY A 78 16.58 -3.65 -5.08
C GLY A 78 17.37 -3.01 -6.23
N MET A 79 17.03 -1.77 -6.59
CA MET A 79 17.80 -0.99 -7.54
C MET A 79 19.22 -0.72 -7.01
N ILE A 80 19.38 -0.26 -5.76
CA ILE A 80 20.71 -0.01 -5.17
C ILE A 80 21.55 -1.29 -5.07
N THR A 81 20.95 -2.44 -4.78
CA THR A 81 21.65 -3.73 -4.64
C THR A 81 22.17 -4.31 -5.95
N LEU A 82 21.78 -3.74 -7.09
CA LEU A 82 22.44 -3.98 -8.38
C LEU A 82 23.89 -3.50 -8.39
N TRP A 83 24.21 -2.41 -7.69
CA TRP A 83 25.56 -1.83 -7.62
C TRP A 83 26.25 -2.07 -6.28
N TYR A 84 25.52 -2.01 -5.17
CA TYR A 84 26.05 -2.17 -3.81
C TYR A 84 25.31 -3.28 -3.06
N PRO A 85 25.93 -4.44 -2.81
CA PRO A 85 25.25 -5.62 -2.25
C PRO A 85 24.91 -5.50 -0.76
N ILE A 86 24.11 -4.51 -0.38
CA ILE A 86 23.62 -4.25 0.98
C ILE A 86 22.44 -5.17 1.36
N TYR A 87 22.59 -6.48 1.11
CA TYR A 87 21.51 -7.47 1.25
C TYR A 87 20.95 -7.60 2.67
N TYR A 88 21.78 -7.38 3.70
CA TYR A 88 21.32 -7.40 5.10
C TYR A 88 20.30 -6.29 5.38
N PHE A 89 20.58 -5.07 4.91
CA PHE A 89 19.66 -3.95 5.05
C PHE A 89 18.37 -4.18 4.25
N GLU A 90 18.50 -4.63 3.00
CA GLU A 90 17.36 -4.98 2.15
C GLU A 90 16.47 -6.06 2.81
N GLY A 91 17.09 -7.11 3.36
CA GLY A 91 16.40 -8.20 4.06
C GLY A 91 15.63 -7.72 5.29
N ILE A 92 16.22 -6.85 6.11
CA ILE A 92 15.54 -6.28 7.28
C ILE A 92 14.32 -5.45 6.86
N VAL A 93 14.48 -4.59 5.84
CA VAL A 93 13.37 -3.79 5.33
C VAL A 93 12.26 -4.70 4.80
N LYS A 94 12.59 -5.77 4.07
CA LYS A 94 11.61 -6.78 3.63
C LYS A 94 10.87 -7.46 4.78
N VAL A 95 11.58 -7.84 5.85
CA VAL A 95 10.94 -8.44 7.04
C VAL A 95 9.99 -7.45 7.71
N ILE A 96 10.40 -6.19 7.89
CA ILE A 96 9.54 -5.15 8.44
C ILE A 96 8.31 -4.96 7.56
N THR A 97 8.49 -4.86 6.23
CA THR A 97 7.40 -4.76 5.27
C THR A 97 6.43 -5.92 5.41
N ALA A 98 6.91 -7.16 5.48
CA ALA A 98 6.07 -8.36 5.63
C ALA A 98 5.25 -8.34 6.94
N VAL A 99 5.86 -7.93 8.06
CA VAL A 99 5.15 -7.79 9.34
C VAL A 99 4.05 -6.74 9.24
N VAL A 100 4.35 -5.58 8.65
CA VAL A 100 3.36 -4.51 8.43
C VAL A 100 2.25 -4.99 7.48
N SER A 101 2.57 -5.76 6.43
CA SER A 101 1.57 -6.34 5.52
C SER A 101 0.59 -7.23 6.25
N ILE A 102 1.10 -8.15 7.08
CA ILE A 102 0.27 -9.11 7.82
C ILE A 102 -0.65 -8.36 8.78
N ILE A 103 -0.11 -7.41 9.55
CA ILE A 103 -0.90 -6.58 10.46
C ILE A 103 -1.99 -5.84 9.69
N THR A 104 -1.65 -5.21 8.56
CA THR A 104 -2.60 -4.48 7.72
C THR A 104 -3.70 -5.39 7.19
N ALA A 105 -3.37 -6.61 6.75
CA ALA A 105 -4.34 -7.59 6.26
C ALA A 105 -5.33 -8.04 7.35
N PHE A 106 -4.84 -8.31 8.56
CA PHE A 106 -5.71 -8.67 9.69
C PHE A 106 -6.64 -7.52 10.10
N LEU A 107 -6.15 -6.28 10.07
CA LEU A 107 -6.95 -5.09 10.40
C LEU A 107 -8.01 -4.77 9.34
N LEU A 108 -7.80 -5.19 8.08
CA LEU A 108 -8.74 -4.95 6.99
C LEU A 108 -10.00 -5.82 7.11
N PHE A 109 -9.87 -7.05 7.62
CA PHE A 109 -10.95 -8.03 7.73
C PHE A 109 -12.19 -7.52 8.52
N PRO A 110 -12.05 -6.95 9.73
CA PRO A 110 -13.20 -6.41 10.47
C PRO A 110 -13.78 -5.13 9.84
N VAL A 111 -12.96 -4.35 9.13
CA VAL A 111 -13.42 -3.12 8.46
C VAL A 111 -14.35 -3.46 7.30
N PHE A 112 -14.07 -4.53 6.55
CA PHE A 112 -14.94 -5.01 5.49
C PHE A 112 -16.35 -5.36 6.01
N GLY A 113 -16.43 -6.13 7.10
CA GLY A 113 -17.72 -6.47 7.71
C GLY A 113 -18.49 -5.25 8.23
N LYS A 114 -17.80 -4.22 8.72
CA LYS A 114 -18.45 -2.98 9.16
C LYS A 114 -18.96 -2.13 7.99
N LEU A 115 -18.24 -2.13 6.87
CA LEU A 115 -18.64 -1.43 5.64
C LEU A 115 -19.91 -2.04 5.04
N THR A 116 -20.03 -3.37 4.99
CA THR A 116 -21.23 -4.03 4.46
C THR A 116 -22.46 -3.71 5.29
N LEU A 117 -22.33 -3.69 6.62
CA LEU A 117 -23.43 -3.32 7.52
C LEU A 117 -23.86 -1.86 7.35
N LEU A 118 -22.89 -0.95 7.20
CA LEU A 118 -23.20 0.46 6.95
C LEU A 118 -23.88 0.67 5.59
N MET A 119 -23.49 -0.08 4.56
CA MET A 119 -24.15 0.00 3.24
C MET A 119 -25.60 -0.50 3.32
N GLU A 120 -25.85 -1.59 4.04
CA GLU A 120 -27.22 -2.10 4.25
C GLU A 120 -28.08 -1.06 4.98
N GLN A 121 -27.56 -0.46 6.05
CA GLN A 121 -28.26 0.59 6.80
C GLN A 121 -28.56 1.84 5.97
N ILE A 122 -27.66 2.22 5.07
CA ILE A 122 -27.90 3.37 4.17
C ILE A 122 -29.02 3.02 3.19
N LYS A 123 -29.02 1.81 2.64
CA LYS A 123 -30.06 1.34 1.72
C LYS A 123 -31.44 1.29 2.39
N GLU A 124 -31.54 0.71 3.57
CA GLU A 124 -32.80 0.67 4.34
C GLU A 124 -33.33 2.07 4.65
N ARG A 125 -32.44 3.01 5.04
CA ARG A 125 -32.82 4.39 5.34
C ARG A 125 -33.30 5.15 4.10
N ASP A 126 -32.70 4.89 2.93
CA ASP A 126 -33.12 5.50 1.68
C ASP A 126 -34.50 4.95 1.24
N GLU A 127 -34.77 3.65 1.43
CA GLU A 127 -36.08 3.03 1.17
C GLU A 127 -37.19 3.56 2.11
N GLU A 128 -36.90 3.71 3.41
CA GLU A 128 -37.84 4.32 4.38
C GLU A 128 -38.17 5.78 4.03
N THR A 129 -37.17 6.53 3.59
CA THR A 129 -37.34 7.94 3.18
C THR A 129 -38.21 8.03 1.93
N GLU A 130 -38.04 7.13 0.96
CA GLU A 130 -38.84 7.10 -0.27
C GLU A 130 -40.31 6.76 0.05
N MET A 131 -40.56 5.77 0.92
CA MET A 131 -41.90 5.36 1.32
C MET A 131 -42.67 6.46 2.10
N GLN A 132 -41.98 7.26 2.93
CA GLN A 132 -42.59 8.40 3.63
C GLN A 132 -42.91 9.58 2.69
N THR A 133 -42.24 9.68 1.54
CA THR A 133 -42.48 10.76 0.58
C THR A 133 -43.60 10.48 -0.42
N ILE A 134 -44.13 9.24 -0.48
CA ILE A 134 -45.28 8.89 -1.34
C ILE A 134 -46.55 9.53 -0.73
N PRO A 135 -47.23 10.45 -1.44
CA PRO A 135 -48.49 11.02 -0.96
C PRO A 135 -49.53 9.91 -0.76
N PRO A 136 -50.40 9.98 0.27
CA PRO A 136 -51.43 8.98 0.48
C PRO A 136 -52.26 8.83 -0.79
N GLU A 137 -52.28 7.62 -1.34
CA GLU A 137 -53.02 7.29 -2.55
C GLU A 137 -54.49 7.60 -2.31
N GLN A 138 -54.99 8.64 -2.99
CA GLN A 138 -56.37 9.06 -2.83
C GLN A 138 -57.28 7.96 -3.41
N PRO A 139 -58.29 7.50 -2.66
CA PRO A 139 -59.16 6.42 -3.12
C PRO A 139 -59.77 6.80 -4.47
N LYS A 140 -59.55 5.93 -5.46
CA LYS A 140 -60.06 6.08 -6.82
C LYS A 140 -61.60 6.14 -6.76
N PRO A 141 -62.24 7.10 -7.46
CA PRO A 141 -63.69 7.29 -7.40
C PRO A 141 -64.47 6.09 -7.92
#